data_AF-A0A429YXY6-F1
#
_entry.id   AF-A0A429YXY6-F1
#
_cell.length_a   1.000
_cell.length_b   1.000
_cell.length_c   1.000
_cell.angle_alpha   90.00
_cell.angle_beta   90.00
_cell.angle_gamma   90.00
#
_symmetry.space_group_name_H-M   'P 1'
#
loop_
_entity.id
_entity.type
_entity.pdbx_description
1 polymer ?
#
loop_
_entity_poly.entity_id
_entity_poly.type
_entity_poly.pdbx_seq_one_letter_code
_entity_poly.pdbx_strand_id
1 'polypeptide(L)'
;MKYRDNFVDRRQDALAAKAALLEKFKQRPDESDPEYQARMAERRAIAEARAEREKEKEARRQAKLAEEARLKAEREAQREAERLAREEEERRAAELRAQEEEARRAEELAEDVARKARRDARYAARKARVRKIG
;
A
#
# COMPACT_ATOMS: atom_id res chain seq x y z
N MET A 1 -11.96 -51.21 -22.24
CA MET A 1 -13.02 -50.17 -22.22
C MET A 1 -13.40 -49.89 -23.66
N LYS A 2 -14.57 -50.33 -24.12
CA LYS A 2 -14.93 -50.33 -25.55
C LYS A 2 -15.45 -48.94 -25.91
N TYR A 3 -14.67 -48.15 -26.65
CA TYR A 3 -15.11 -46.87 -27.20
C TYR A 3 -16.20 -47.14 -28.24
N ARG A 4 -17.47 -47.13 -27.81
CA ARG A 4 -18.63 -47.06 -28.69
C ARG A 4 -18.90 -45.58 -28.95
N ASP A 5 -18.12 -44.99 -29.84
CA ASP A 5 -18.37 -43.65 -30.35
C ASP A 5 -18.23 -43.67 -31.88
N ASN A 6 -19.00 -44.57 -32.51
CA ASN A 6 -19.07 -44.65 -33.95
C ASN A 6 -19.86 -43.44 -34.47
N PHE A 7 -19.49 -42.93 -35.65
CA PHE A 7 -20.17 -41.78 -36.28
C PHE A 7 -21.70 -41.96 -36.39
N VAL A 8 -22.14 -43.20 -36.59
CA VAL A 8 -23.55 -43.57 -36.67
C VAL A 8 -24.26 -43.35 -35.33
N ASP A 9 -23.64 -43.74 -34.21
CA ASP A 9 -24.20 -43.58 -32.86
C ASP A 9 -24.36 -42.09 -32.53
N ARG A 10 -23.32 -41.27 -32.78
CA ARG A 10 -23.39 -39.81 -32.60
C ARG A 10 -24.48 -39.14 -33.44
N ARG A 11 -24.69 -39.62 -34.67
CA ARG A 11 -25.75 -39.11 -35.54
C ARG A 11 -27.13 -39.48 -35.00
N GLN A 12 -27.30 -40.71 -34.51
CA GLN A 12 -28.56 -41.14 -33.89
C GLN A 12 -28.85 -40.36 -32.61
N ASP A 13 -27.86 -40.15 -31.74
CA ASP A 13 -27.99 -39.34 -30.53
C ASP A 13 -28.36 -37.89 -30.84
N ALA A 14 -27.74 -37.28 -31.85
CA ALA A 14 -28.09 -35.93 -32.28
C ALA A 14 -29.51 -35.84 -32.84
N LEU A 15 -29.97 -36.85 -33.58
CA LEU A 15 -31.35 -36.92 -34.07
C LEU A 15 -32.35 -37.12 -32.94
N ALA A 16 -32.05 -38.00 -31.98
CA ALA A 16 -32.86 -38.22 -30.80
C ALA A 16 -32.95 -36.96 -29.92
N ALA A 17 -31.83 -36.24 -29.73
CA ALA A 17 -31.80 -34.99 -28.99
C ALA A 17 -32.66 -33.90 -29.67
N LYS A 18 -32.59 -33.78 -31.00
CA LYS A 18 -33.44 -32.84 -31.75
C LYS A 18 -34.92 -33.22 -31.68
N ALA A 19 -35.25 -34.51 -31.78
CA ALA A 19 -36.62 -34.99 -31.63
C ALA A 19 -37.16 -34.68 -30.22
N ALA A 20 -36.37 -34.96 -29.18
CA ALA A 20 -36.73 -34.66 -27.79
C ALA A 20 -36.91 -33.15 -27.54
N LEU A 21 -36.11 -32.29 -28.17
CA LEU A 21 -36.28 -30.83 -28.09
C LEU A 21 -37.58 -30.37 -28.77
N LEU A 22 -37.93 -30.94 -29.93
CA LEU A 22 -39.18 -30.64 -30.62
C LEU A 22 -40.41 -31.13 -29.84
N GLU A 23 -40.34 -32.31 -29.22
CA GLU A 23 -41.42 -32.81 -28.34
C GLU A 23 -41.60 -31.91 -27.12
N LYS A 24 -40.50 -31.51 -26.45
CA LYS A 24 -40.55 -30.56 -25.33
C LYS A 24 -41.13 -29.21 -25.74
N PHE A 25 -40.84 -28.74 -26.95
CA PHE A 25 -41.41 -27.49 -27.47
C PHE A 25 -42.93 -27.62 -27.71
N LYS A 26 -43.37 -28.75 -28.29
CA LYS A 26 -44.80 -29.03 -28.51
C LYS A 26 -45.59 -29.23 -27.21
N GLN A 27 -44.95 -29.79 -26.18
CA GLN A 27 -45.54 -30.02 -24.85
C GLN A 27 -45.41 -28.80 -23.93
N ARG A 28 -44.78 -27.72 -24.38
CA ARG A 28 -44.58 -26.54 -23.55
C ARG A 28 -45.96 -25.91 -23.25
N PRO A 29 -46.30 -25.66 -21.97
CA PRO A 29 -47.52 -24.95 -21.62
C PRO A 29 -47.51 -23.56 -22.28
N ASP A 30 -48.69 -23.10 -22.68
CA ASP A 30 -48.86 -21.74 -23.20
C ASP A 30 -48.50 -20.72 -22.10
N GLU A 31 -48.14 -19.50 -22.51
CA GLU A 31 -47.86 -18.40 -21.60
C GLU A 31 -49.09 -18.09 -20.72
N SER A 32 -50.31 -18.40 -21.18
CA SER A 32 -51.55 -18.25 -20.41
C SER A 32 -51.85 -19.39 -19.42
N ASP A 33 -51.01 -20.44 -19.39
CA ASP A 33 -51.21 -21.55 -18.45
C ASP A 33 -50.94 -21.10 -17.00
N PRO A 34 -51.87 -21.32 -16.05
CA PRO A 34 -51.71 -20.94 -14.65
C PRO A 34 -50.45 -21.50 -13.97
N GLU A 35 -50.04 -22.74 -14.29
CA GLU A 35 -48.81 -23.33 -13.73
C GLU A 35 -47.56 -22.64 -14.29
N TYR A 36 -47.56 -22.27 -15.57
CA TYR A 36 -46.46 -21.56 -16.18
C TYR A 36 -46.30 -20.16 -15.55
N GLN A 37 -47.41 -19.45 -15.35
CA GLN A 37 -47.42 -18.15 -14.66
C GLN A 37 -46.94 -18.27 -13.20
N ALA A 38 -47.36 -19.32 -12.48
CA ALA A 38 -46.90 -19.56 -11.12
C ALA A 38 -45.37 -19.79 -11.05
N ARG A 39 -44.82 -20.61 -11.96
CA ARG A 39 -43.36 -20.85 -12.03
C ARG A 39 -42.59 -19.59 -12.40
N MET A 40 -43.14 -18.75 -13.28
CA MET A 40 -42.52 -17.48 -13.65
C MET A 40 -42.57 -16.47 -12.51
N ALA A 41 -43.68 -16.38 -11.78
CA ALA A 41 -43.81 -15.54 -10.60
C ALA A 41 -42.82 -15.97 -9.50
N GLU A 42 -42.68 -17.27 -9.24
CA GLU A 42 -41.71 -17.80 -8.28
C GLU A 42 -40.27 -17.44 -8.68
N ARG A 43 -39.91 -17.63 -9.96
CA ARG A 43 -38.57 -17.26 -10.47
C ARG A 43 -38.31 -15.76 -10.36
N ARG A 44 -39.32 -14.91 -10.64
CA ARG A 44 -39.23 -13.46 -10.50
C ARG A 44 -39.00 -13.07 -9.03
N ALA A 45 -39.77 -13.62 -8.11
CA ALA A 45 -39.60 -13.38 -6.67
C ALA A 45 -38.20 -13.77 -6.18
N ILE A 46 -37.66 -14.91 -6.64
CA ILE A 46 -36.29 -15.33 -6.30
C ILE A 46 -35.25 -14.38 -6.91
N ALA A 47 -35.46 -13.92 -8.14
CA ALA A 47 -34.55 -12.98 -8.80
C ALA A 47 -34.54 -11.62 -8.10
N GLU A 48 -35.72 -11.10 -7.72
CA GLU A 48 -35.88 -9.87 -6.96
C GLU A 48 -35.18 -9.97 -5.60
N ALA A 49 -35.42 -11.04 -4.84
CA ALA A 49 -34.76 -11.28 -3.55
C ALA A 49 -33.23 -11.46 -3.67
N ARG A 50 -32.73 -11.91 -4.82
CA ARG A 50 -31.28 -11.95 -5.10
C ARG A 50 -30.75 -10.56 -5.45
N ALA A 51 -31.48 -9.80 -6.26
CA ALA A 51 -31.10 -8.44 -6.64
C ALA A 51 -31.03 -7.52 -5.42
N GLU A 52 -31.97 -7.64 -4.48
CA GLU A 52 -31.96 -6.89 -3.21
C GLU A 52 -30.73 -7.22 -2.36
N ARG A 53 -30.43 -8.51 -2.18
CA ARG A 53 -29.24 -8.95 -1.42
C ARG A 53 -27.94 -8.50 -2.06
N GLU A 54 -27.82 -8.55 -3.38
CA GLU A 54 -26.61 -8.08 -4.07
C GLU A 54 -26.47 -6.56 -3.96
N LYS A 55 -27.56 -5.78 -4.06
CA LYS A 55 -27.53 -4.33 -3.81
C LYS A 55 -27.05 -4.00 -2.40
N GLU A 56 -27.55 -4.68 -1.38
CA GLU A 56 -27.12 -4.48 0.01
C GLU A 56 -25.63 -4.83 0.19
N LYS A 57 -25.21 -5.96 -0.39
CA LYS A 57 -23.83 -6.42 -0.33
C LYS A 57 -22.87 -5.48 -1.05
N GLU A 58 -23.28 -4.94 -2.19
CA GLU A 58 -22.50 -3.95 -2.93
C GLU A 58 -22.38 -2.64 -2.13
N ALA A 59 -23.49 -2.13 -1.58
CA ALA A 59 -23.46 -0.95 -0.72
C ALA A 59 -22.52 -1.14 0.49
N ARG A 60 -22.57 -2.31 1.13
CA ARG A 60 -21.67 -2.65 2.25
C ARG A 60 -20.20 -2.75 1.81
N ARG A 61 -19.93 -3.31 0.63
CA ARG A 61 -18.57 -3.38 0.07
C ARG A 61 -18.03 -1.99 -0.22
N GLN A 62 -18.82 -1.12 -0.84
CA GLN A 62 -18.42 0.26 -1.13
C GLN A 62 -18.15 1.05 0.16
N ALA A 63 -19.00 0.90 1.18
CA ALA A 63 -18.78 1.53 2.48
C ALA A 63 -17.46 1.07 3.13
N LYS A 64 -17.18 -0.23 3.13
CA LYS A 64 -15.94 -0.79 3.67
C LYS A 64 -14.69 -0.31 2.91
N LEU A 65 -14.75 -0.29 1.57
CA LEU A 65 -13.65 0.21 0.75
C LEU A 65 -13.37 1.69 1.03
N ALA A 66 -14.41 2.50 1.20
CA ALA A 66 -14.27 3.91 1.54
C ALA A 66 -13.64 4.11 2.93
N GLU A 67 -14.06 3.32 3.93
CA GLU A 67 -13.49 3.35 5.28
C GLU A 67 -12.02 2.90 5.28
N GLU A 68 -11.70 1.80 4.60
CA GLU A 68 -10.33 1.30 4.49
C GLU A 68 -9.41 2.30 3.78
N ALA A 69 -9.89 2.95 2.71
CA ALA A 69 -9.15 3.99 2.03
C ALA A 69 -8.86 5.20 2.94
N ARG A 70 -9.84 5.63 3.75
CA ARG A 70 -9.66 6.71 4.74
C ARG A 70 -8.63 6.32 5.80
N LEU A 71 -8.77 5.14 6.39
CA LEU A 71 -7.86 4.66 7.43
C LEU A 71 -6.44 4.49 6.89
N LYS A 72 -6.30 4.02 5.65
CA LYS A 72 -5.00 3.89 4.98
C LYS A 72 -4.36 5.26 4.74
N ALA A 73 -5.12 6.22 4.22
CA ALA A 73 -4.64 7.58 4.01
C ALA A 73 -4.21 8.25 5.32
N GLU A 74 -4.98 8.07 6.40
CA GLU A 74 -4.63 8.59 7.73
C GLU A 74 -3.34 7.96 8.27
N ARG A 75 -3.20 6.63 8.17
CA ARG A 75 -1.98 5.92 8.58
C ARG A 75 -0.76 6.33 7.78
N GLU A 76 -0.92 6.55 6.47
CA GLU A 76 0.17 7.02 5.60
C GLU A 76 0.57 8.44 5.99
N ALA A 77 -0.38 9.34 6.21
CA ALA A 77 -0.11 10.70 6.67
C ALA A 77 0.60 10.73 8.04
N GLN A 78 0.18 9.88 8.99
CA GLN A 78 0.85 9.75 10.29
C GLN A 78 2.28 9.24 10.15
N ARG A 79 2.52 8.24 9.29
CA ARG A 79 3.86 7.71 9.04
C ARG A 79 4.76 8.73 8.38
N GLU A 80 4.25 9.51 7.42
CA GLU A 80 5.02 10.59 6.80
C GLU A 80 5.36 11.70 7.78
N ALA A 81 4.40 12.11 8.62
CA ALA A 81 4.65 13.09 9.68
C ALA A 81 5.71 12.58 10.68
N GLU A 82 5.64 11.32 11.09
CA GLU A 82 6.64 10.72 11.98
C GLU A 82 8.03 10.66 11.32
N ARG A 83 8.11 10.33 10.02
CA ARG A 83 9.37 10.32 9.29
C ARG A 83 9.98 11.71 9.19
N LEU A 84 9.18 12.73 8.87
CA LEU A 84 9.65 14.11 8.81
C LEU A 84 10.12 14.60 10.17
N ALA A 85 9.39 14.29 11.24
CA ALA A 85 9.79 14.64 12.60
C ALA A 85 11.13 13.99 12.98
N ARG A 86 11.31 12.69 12.68
CA ARG A 86 12.59 12.00 12.92
C ARG A 86 13.73 12.60 12.11
N GLU A 87 13.49 12.93 10.83
CA GLU A 87 14.50 13.56 9.98
C GLU A 87 14.89 14.96 10.49
N GLU A 88 13.93 15.76 10.96
CA GLU A 88 14.23 17.05 11.60
C GLU A 88 15.05 16.88 12.88
N GLU A 89 14.69 15.95 13.75
CA GLU A 89 15.43 15.67 14.98
C GLU A 89 16.87 15.20 14.67
N GLU A 90 17.05 14.33 13.67
CA GLU A 90 18.38 13.90 13.23
C GLU A 90 19.21 15.06 12.66
N ARG A 91 18.60 15.94 11.86
CA ARG A 91 19.26 17.14 11.34
C ARG A 91 19.67 18.08 12.46
N ARG A 92 18.79 18.38 13.41
CA ARG A 92 19.10 19.22 14.58
C ARG A 92 20.20 18.62 15.43
N ALA A 93 20.18 17.30 15.67
CA ALA A 93 21.24 16.61 16.39
C ALA A 93 22.59 16.66 15.64
N ALA A 94 22.58 16.53 14.32
CA ALA A 94 23.78 16.65 13.50
C ALA A 94 24.35 18.08 13.52
N GLU A 95 23.49 19.09 13.42
CA GLU A 95 23.87 20.50 13.51
C GLU A 95 24.49 20.83 14.87
N LEU A 96 23.88 20.36 15.97
CA LEU A 96 24.44 20.55 17.31
C LEU A 96 25.81 19.89 17.46
N ARG A 97 25.98 18.65 16.97
CA ARG A 97 27.29 17.98 16.98
C ARG A 97 28.33 18.74 16.17
N ALA A 98 27.96 19.26 15.01
CA ALA A 98 28.86 20.06 14.19
C ALA A 98 29.29 21.35 14.92
N GLN A 99 28.36 22.05 15.57
CA GLN A 99 28.66 23.24 16.38
C GLN A 99 29.58 22.91 17.57
N GLU A 100 29.32 21.80 18.27
CA GLU A 100 30.18 21.35 19.38
C GLU A 100 31.59 21.01 18.90
N GLU A 101 31.74 20.35 17.74
CA GLU A 101 33.05 20.07 17.15
C GLU A 101 33.78 21.36 16.73
N GLU A 102 33.08 22.30 16.11
CA GLU A 102 33.66 23.60 15.74
C GLU A 102 34.11 24.39 16.96
N ALA A 103 33.31 24.40 18.04
CA ALA A 103 33.68 25.03 19.29
C ALA A 103 34.95 24.41 19.89
N ARG A 104 35.04 23.08 19.93
CA ARG A 104 36.25 22.38 20.41
C ARG A 104 37.48 22.72 19.58
N ARG A 105 37.37 22.73 18.25
CA ARG A 105 38.49 23.10 17.36
C ARG A 105 38.92 24.54 17.57
N ALA A 106 37.97 25.45 17.82
CA ALA A 106 38.28 26.85 18.10
C ALA A 106 39.03 27.02 19.44
N GLU A 107 38.61 26.28 20.47
CA GLU A 107 39.31 26.24 21.76
C GLU A 107 40.73 25.69 21.61
N GLU A 108 40.92 24.56 20.94
CA GLU A 108 42.24 23.97 20.67
C GLU A 108 43.16 24.95 19.93
N LEU A 109 42.64 25.64 18.91
CA LEU A 109 43.41 26.64 18.18
C LEU A 109 43.81 27.82 19.08
N ALA A 110 42.91 28.28 19.95
CA ALA A 110 43.19 29.36 20.89
C ALA A 110 44.28 28.96 21.90
N GLU A 111 44.23 27.73 22.42
CA GLU A 111 45.27 27.19 23.30
C GLU A 111 46.63 27.11 22.62
N ASP A 112 46.68 26.65 21.37
CA ASP A 112 47.92 26.55 20.60
C ASP A 112 48.52 27.93 20.31
N VAL A 113 47.68 28.92 19.96
CA VAL A 113 48.11 30.31 19.79
C VAL A 113 48.68 30.86 21.12
N ALA A 114 48.01 30.61 22.25
CA ALA A 114 48.48 31.05 23.56
C ALA A 114 49.81 30.37 23.95
N ARG A 115 49.96 29.08 23.66
CA ARG A 115 51.20 28.31 23.91
C ARG A 115 52.35 28.83 23.06
N LYS A 116 52.10 29.17 21.80
CA LYS A 116 53.08 29.79 20.90
C LYS A 116 53.50 31.17 21.41
N ALA A 117 52.54 32.03 21.78
CA ALA A 117 52.84 33.35 22.34
C ALA A 117 53.71 33.28 23.60
N ARG A 118 53.42 32.33 24.51
CA ARG A 118 54.27 32.07 25.70
C ARG A 118 55.69 31.64 25.32
N ARG A 119 55.83 30.77 24.32
CA ARG A 119 57.14 30.32 23.82
C ARG A 119 57.94 31.47 23.22
N ASP A 120 57.28 32.30 22.40
CA ASP A 120 57.91 33.44 21.74
C ASP A 120 58.35 34.50 22.76
N ALA A 121 57.54 34.77 23.80
CA ALA A 121 57.92 35.64 24.91
C ALA A 121 59.15 35.12 25.67
N ARG A 122 59.23 33.81 25.93
CA ARG A 122 60.42 33.19 26.55
C ARG A 122 61.66 33.30 25.67
N TYR A 123 61.52 33.08 24.36
CA TYR A 123 62.62 33.24 23.41
C TYR A 123 63.11 34.68 23.34
N ALA A 124 62.20 35.65 23.28
CA ALA A 124 62.52 37.08 23.30
C ALA A 124 63.27 37.47 24.58
N ALA A 125 62.79 37.04 25.75
CA ALA A 125 63.44 37.29 27.04
C ALA A 125 64.85 36.69 27.10
N ARG A 126 65.03 35.45 26.63
CA ARG A 126 66.35 34.80 26.55
C ARG A 126 67.30 35.57 25.64
N LYS A 127 66.84 35.97 24.45
CA LYS A 127 67.65 36.74 23.49
C LYS A 127 68.07 38.11 24.06
N ALA A 128 67.15 38.80 24.73
CA ALA A 128 67.44 40.07 25.40
C ALA A 128 68.50 39.91 26.50
N ARG A 129 68.43 38.82 27.30
CA ARG A 129 69.45 38.52 28.31
C ARG A 129 70.82 38.25 27.69
N VAL A 130 70.89 37.46 26.61
CA VAL A 130 72.17 37.17 25.93
C VAL A 130 72.80 38.45 25.38
N ARG A 131 72.01 39.33 24.74
CA ARG A 131 72.48 40.62 24.21
C ARG A 131 72.95 41.62 25.29
N LYS A 132 72.54 41.44 26.55
CA LYS A 132 72.95 42.30 27.67
C LYS A 132 74.25 41.83 28.34
N ILE A 133 74.67 40.59 28.09
CA ILE A 133 75.85 39.97 28.72
C ILE A 133 77.07 39.93 27.77
N GLY A 134 76.85 39.96 26.45
CA GLY A 134 77.90 40.18 25.45
C GLY A 134 77.99 41.63 25.04
#